data_AF-A0A9E1GK54-F1
#
_entry.id   AF-A0A9E1GK54-F1
#
_cell.length_a   1.000
_cell.length_b   1.000
_cell.length_c   1.000
_cell.angle_alpha   90.00
_cell.angle_beta   90.00
_cell.angle_gamma   90.00
#
_symmetry.space_group_name_H-M   'P 1'
#
loop_
_entity.id
_entity.type
_entity.pdbx_description
1 polymer ?
#
loop_
_entity_poly.entity_id
_entity_poly.type
_entity_poly.pdbx_seq_one_letter_code
_entity_poly.pdbx_strand_id
1 'polypeptide(L)'
;MATRVRAEFREKLEIDILAKRYAPEMLQELLDNIVEMYCCPLRTQYIGKQAQTTKAIRLRLDKLTSQHVEYIFDVMANTTQPIKNIMAYLRTTILNAPTTMEHYYQAQGNWLTAQNRKR
;
A
#
# COMPACT_ATOMS: atom_id res chain seq x y z
N MET A 1 -19.97 -2.19 -10.63
CA MET A 1 -19.33 -2.42 -9.31
C MET A 1 -17.97 -1.76 -9.23
N ALA A 2 -16.99 -2.17 -10.05
CA ALA A 2 -15.61 -1.66 -10.00
C ALA A 2 -15.49 -0.13 -10.15
N THR A 3 -16.28 0.50 -11.04
CA THR A 3 -16.28 1.96 -11.22
C THR A 3 -16.68 2.73 -9.96
N ARG A 4 -17.65 2.20 -9.18
CA ARG A 4 -18.10 2.83 -7.93
C ARG A 4 -17.03 2.69 -6.84
N VAL A 5 -16.50 1.48 -6.68
CA VAL A 5 -15.40 1.19 -5.73
C VAL A 5 -14.18 2.05 -6.04
N ARG A 6 -13.86 2.25 -7.33
CA ARG A 6 -12.78 3.16 -7.73
C ARG A 6 -13.00 4.58 -7.24
N ALA A 7 -14.20 5.14 -7.44
CA ALA A 7 -14.50 6.49 -6.99
C ALA A 7 -14.42 6.61 -5.45
N GLU A 8 -14.99 5.65 -4.73
CA GLU A 8 -14.94 5.58 -3.25
C GLU A 8 -13.49 5.58 -2.73
N PHE A 9 -12.62 4.72 -3.28
CA PHE A 9 -11.21 4.70 -2.89
C PHE A 9 -10.43 5.93 -3.37
N ARG A 10 -10.74 6.48 -4.54
CA ARG A 10 -10.07 7.70 -5.04
C ARG A 10 -10.26 8.87 -4.08
N GLU A 11 -11.50 9.05 -3.62
CA GLU A 11 -11.85 10.08 -2.64
C GLU A 11 -11.22 9.79 -1.28
N LYS A 12 -11.44 8.59 -0.74
CA LYS A 12 -10.96 8.20 0.59
C LYS A 12 -9.43 8.26 0.74
N LEU A 13 -8.71 7.91 -0.31
CA LEU A 13 -7.25 7.92 -0.34
C LEU A 13 -6.69 9.27 -0.79
N GLU A 14 -7.55 10.25 -1.03
CA GLU A 14 -7.18 11.63 -1.41
C GLU A 14 -6.26 11.66 -2.64
N ILE A 15 -6.52 10.80 -3.63
CA ILE A 15 -5.62 10.60 -4.78
C ILE A 15 -5.37 11.91 -5.54
N ASP A 16 -6.40 12.75 -5.69
CA ASP A 16 -6.28 14.03 -6.39
C ASP A 16 -5.43 15.05 -5.61
N ILE A 17 -5.39 14.95 -4.28
CA ILE A 17 -4.50 15.78 -3.44
C ILE A 17 -3.07 15.24 -3.54
N LEU A 18 -2.89 13.92 -3.43
CA LEU A 18 -1.58 13.27 -3.54
C LEU A 18 -0.93 13.45 -4.92
N ALA A 19 -1.72 13.59 -5.98
CA ALA A 19 -1.24 13.84 -7.34
C ALA A 19 -0.47 15.16 -7.51
N LYS A 20 -0.51 16.05 -6.51
CA LYS A 20 0.33 17.26 -6.47
C LYS A 20 1.78 16.98 -6.05
N ARG A 21 2.04 15.81 -5.45
CA ARG A 21 3.35 15.43 -4.88
C ARG A 21 3.92 14.17 -5.52
N TYR A 22 3.08 13.26 -5.97
CA TYR A 22 3.48 11.99 -6.58
C TYR A 22 3.05 11.92 -8.04
N ALA A 23 3.79 11.13 -8.81
CA ALA A 23 3.50 10.88 -10.21
C ALA A 23 2.08 10.28 -10.38
N PRO A 24 1.19 10.89 -11.17
CA PRO A 24 -0.18 10.43 -11.34
C PRO A 24 -0.28 8.95 -11.75
N GLU A 25 0.64 8.48 -12.59
CA GLU A 25 0.72 7.09 -13.04
C GLU A 25 0.90 6.10 -11.89
N MET A 26 1.76 6.42 -10.91
CA MET A 26 2.00 5.55 -9.75
C MET A 26 0.77 5.48 -8.84
N LEU A 27 0.09 6.62 -8.65
CA LEU A 27 -1.15 6.68 -7.89
C LEU A 27 -2.29 5.90 -8.56
N GLN A 28 -2.39 5.98 -9.89
CA GLN A 28 -3.38 5.23 -10.65
C GLN A 28 -3.10 3.73 -10.59
N GLU A 29 -1.85 3.29 -10.73
CA GLU A 29 -1.46 1.89 -10.58
C GLU A 29 -1.80 1.35 -9.17
N LEU A 30 -1.52 2.11 -8.12
CA LEU A 30 -1.87 1.74 -6.75
C LEU A 30 -3.38 1.60 -6.59
N LEU A 31 -4.16 2.58 -7.09
CA LEU A 31 -5.61 2.55 -7.04
C LEU A 31 -6.19 1.36 -7.84
N ASP A 32 -5.62 1.05 -9.00
CA ASP A 32 -6.01 -0.11 -9.82
C ASP A 32 -5.81 -1.42 -9.05
N ASN A 33 -4.66 -1.59 -8.39
CA ASN A 33 -4.39 -2.76 -7.56
C ASN A 33 -5.37 -2.90 -6.39
N ILE A 34 -5.71 -1.80 -5.72
CA ILE A 34 -6.70 -1.80 -4.63
C ILE A 34 -8.07 -2.23 -5.16
N VAL A 35 -8.52 -1.63 -6.26
CA VAL A 35 -9.83 -1.93 -6.87
C VAL A 35 -9.89 -3.38 -7.35
N GLU A 36 -8.84 -3.89 -7.98
CA GLU A 36 -8.77 -5.28 -8.46
C GLU A 36 -8.88 -6.28 -7.28
N MET A 37 -8.10 -6.09 -6.23
CA MET A 37 -8.15 -6.94 -5.03
C MET A 37 -9.51 -6.86 -4.33
N TYR A 38 -10.09 -5.66 -4.25
CA TYR A 38 -11.37 -5.43 -3.59
C TYR A 38 -12.54 -6.04 -4.38
N CYS A 39 -12.56 -5.85 -5.70
CA CYS A 39 -13.63 -6.33 -6.58
C CYS A 39 -13.48 -7.78 -7.03
N CYS A 40 -12.46 -8.50 -6.58
CA CYS A 40 -12.26 -9.90 -6.93
C CYS A 40 -13.53 -10.73 -6.68
N PRO A 41 -14.00 -11.50 -7.69
CA PRO A 41 -15.22 -12.31 -7.56
C PRO A 41 -14.97 -13.62 -6.80
N LEU A 42 -13.71 -14.05 -6.69
CA LEU A 42 -13.35 -15.29 -6.01
C LEU A 42 -13.50 -15.15 -4.50
N ARG A 43 -13.76 -16.26 -3.80
CA ARG A 43 -13.80 -16.30 -2.33
C ARG A 43 -12.42 -16.15 -1.69
N THR A 44 -11.38 -16.55 -2.40
CA THR A 44 -9.99 -16.59 -1.96
C THR A 44 -9.10 -16.00 -3.04
N GLN A 45 -8.07 -15.27 -2.61
CA GLN A 45 -7.03 -14.71 -3.46
C GLN A 45 -5.66 -15.11 -2.92
N TYR A 46 -4.67 -15.16 -3.79
CA TYR A 46 -3.27 -15.29 -3.40
C TYR A 46 -2.61 -13.92 -3.46
N ILE A 47 -2.09 -13.47 -2.33
CA ILE A 47 -1.28 -12.27 -2.24
C ILE A 47 0.14 -12.70 -1.88
N GLY A 48 1.06 -12.54 -2.83
CA GLY A 48 2.36 -13.19 -2.76
C GLY A 48 2.20 -14.72 -2.72
N LYS A 49 2.68 -15.35 -1.64
CA LYS A 49 2.59 -16.81 -1.43
C LYS A 49 1.45 -17.23 -0.48
N GLN A 50 0.64 -16.28 -0.01
CA GLN A 50 -0.37 -16.56 1.02
C GLN A 50 -1.78 -16.53 0.43
N ALA A 51 -2.54 -17.60 0.66
CA ALA A 51 -3.97 -17.62 0.40
C ALA A 51 -4.72 -16.84 1.50
N GLN A 52 -5.59 -15.92 1.10
CA GLN A 52 -6.40 -15.12 2.01
C GLN A 52 -7.82 -15.02 1.47
N THR A 53 -8.81 -14.97 2.35
CA THR A 53 -10.20 -14.78 1.90
C THR A 53 -10.37 -13.36 1.35
N THR A 54 -11.12 -13.22 0.27
CA THR A 54 -11.46 -11.90 -0.29
C THR A 54 -12.14 -11.01 0.74
N LYS A 55 -12.92 -11.59 1.65
CA LYS A 55 -13.50 -10.85 2.79
C LYS A 55 -12.44 -10.25 3.70
N ALA A 56 -11.41 -11.01 4.07
CA ALA A 56 -10.31 -10.50 4.90
C ALA A 56 -9.47 -9.43 4.17
N ILE A 57 -9.26 -9.59 2.87
CA ILE A 57 -8.58 -8.59 2.03
C ILE A 57 -9.36 -7.28 2.03
N ARG A 58 -10.67 -7.31 1.76
CA ARG A 58 -11.54 -6.11 1.81
C ARG A 58 -11.45 -5.39 3.14
N LEU A 59 -11.56 -6.12 4.26
CA LEU A 59 -11.45 -5.55 5.61
C LEU A 59 -10.12 -4.82 5.88
N ARG A 60 -9.03 -5.23 5.22
CA ARG A 60 -7.74 -4.53 5.33
C ARG A 60 -7.69 -3.30 4.42
N LEU A 61 -8.16 -3.43 3.18
CA LEU A 61 -8.25 -2.30 2.25
C LEU A 61 -9.16 -1.19 2.81
N ASP A 62 -10.23 -1.55 3.52
CA ASP A 62 -11.13 -0.63 4.21
C ASP A 62 -10.45 0.19 5.32
N LYS A 63 -9.23 -0.15 5.74
CA LYS A 63 -8.47 0.63 6.71
C LYS A 63 -7.50 1.63 6.07
N LEU A 64 -7.32 1.57 4.75
CA LEU A 64 -6.40 2.46 4.06
C LEU A 64 -6.89 3.91 4.12
N THR A 65 -5.92 4.81 4.20
CA THR A 65 -6.06 6.27 4.22
C THR A 65 -4.94 6.85 3.34
N SER A 66 -4.97 8.16 3.07
CA SER A 66 -3.91 8.82 2.30
C SER A 66 -2.51 8.66 2.92
N GLN A 67 -2.40 8.66 4.26
CA GLN A 67 -1.12 8.38 4.96
C GLN A 67 -0.54 7.01 4.62
N HIS A 68 -1.40 5.99 4.47
CA HIS A 68 -0.93 4.66 4.06
C HIS A 68 -0.38 4.66 2.63
N VAL A 69 -0.90 5.51 1.74
CA VAL A 69 -0.38 5.66 0.37
C VAL A 69 1.04 6.23 0.40
N GLU A 70 1.27 7.28 1.19
CA GLU A 70 2.60 7.85 1.38
C GLU A 70 3.59 6.81 1.94
N TYR A 71 3.17 6.09 2.98
CA TYR A 71 3.95 4.97 3.54
C TYR A 71 4.28 3.89 2.49
N ILE A 72 3.33 3.50 1.65
CA ILE A 72 3.57 2.51 0.59
C ILE A 72 4.66 3.01 -0.36
N PHE A 73 4.61 4.28 -0.76
CA PHE A 73 5.64 4.87 -1.62
C PHE A 73 7.00 4.99 -0.94
N ASP A 74 7.04 5.31 0.35
CA ASP A 74 8.28 5.31 1.13
C ASP A 74 8.91 3.91 1.16
N VAL A 75 8.11 2.86 1.38
CA VAL A 75 8.60 1.48 1.37
C VAL A 75 9.12 1.09 -0.02
N MET A 76 8.38 1.43 -1.09
CA MET A 76 8.79 1.14 -2.46
C MET A 76 10.10 1.84 -2.82
N ALA A 77 10.28 3.10 -2.41
CA ALA A 77 11.49 3.87 -2.67
C ALA A 77 12.70 3.39 -1.85
N ASN A 78 12.47 2.96 -0.61
CA ASN A 78 13.54 2.51 0.30
C ASN A 78 13.88 1.02 0.18
N THR A 79 13.24 0.29 -0.74
CA THR A 79 13.55 -1.13 -0.95
C THR A 79 14.89 -1.28 -1.68
N THR A 80 15.89 -1.81 -0.98
CA THR A 80 17.25 -1.99 -1.49
C THR A 80 17.52 -3.39 -2.06
N GLN A 81 16.65 -4.37 -1.78
CA GLN A 81 16.78 -5.72 -2.30
C GLN A 81 16.08 -5.88 -3.65
N PRO A 82 16.63 -6.67 -4.59
CA PRO A 82 15.98 -6.94 -5.87
C PRO A 82 14.59 -7.58 -5.71
N ILE A 83 13.56 -6.92 -6.26
CA ILE A 83 12.19 -7.43 -6.24
C ILE A 83 11.95 -8.30 -7.49
N LYS A 84 11.80 -9.62 -7.29
CA LYS A 84 11.57 -10.56 -8.40
C LYS A 84 10.16 -10.46 -9.01
N ASN A 85 9.18 -10.03 -8.21
CA ASN A 85 7.80 -9.84 -8.66
C ASN A 85 7.25 -8.55 -8.02
N ILE A 86 7.32 -7.46 -8.78
CA ILE A 86 6.98 -6.13 -8.31
C ILE A 86 5.50 -6.00 -7.93
N MET A 87 4.61 -6.62 -8.69
CA MET A 87 3.17 -6.59 -8.44
C MET A 87 2.79 -7.32 -7.16
N ALA A 88 3.37 -8.51 -6.93
CA ALA A 88 3.14 -9.26 -5.71
C ALA A 88 3.67 -8.51 -4.48
N TYR A 89 4.81 -7.83 -4.62
CA TYR A 89 5.37 -6.98 -3.57
C TYR A 89 4.44 -5.80 -3.27
N LEU A 90 4.02 -5.03 -4.28
CA LEU A 90 3.12 -3.89 -4.12
C LEU A 90 1.81 -4.29 -3.41
N ARG A 91 1.14 -5.36 -3.87
CA ARG A 91 -0.10 -5.85 -3.23
C ARG A 91 0.10 -6.29 -1.79
N THR A 92 1.24 -6.90 -1.48
CA THR A 92 1.60 -7.29 -0.11
C THR A 92 1.79 -6.06 0.76
N THR A 93 2.51 -5.05 0.26
CA THR A 93 2.74 -3.77 0.95
C THR A 93 1.44 -3.03 1.20
N ILE A 94 0.55 -2.95 0.20
CA ILE A 94 -0.78 -2.35 0.33
C ILE A 94 -1.58 -3.00 1.46
N LEU A 95 -1.65 -4.33 1.52
CA LEU A 95 -2.44 -5.01 2.55
C LEU A 95 -1.84 -4.92 3.96
N ASN A 96 -0.53 -4.78 4.04
CA ASN A 96 0.17 -4.69 5.32
C ASN A 96 0.25 -3.26 5.85
N ALA A 97 0.09 -2.24 4.99
CA ALA A 97 0.24 -0.83 5.35
C ALA A 97 -0.50 -0.43 6.66
N PRO A 98 -1.78 -0.81 6.88
CA PRO A 98 -2.48 -0.48 8.12
C PRO A 98 -1.90 -1.07 9.40
N THR A 99 -1.02 -2.06 9.29
CA THR A 99 -0.44 -2.78 10.43
C THR A 99 1.05 -2.55 10.61
N THR A 100 1.75 -2.07 9.58
CA THR A 100 3.22 -1.95 9.61
C THR A 100 3.71 -0.50 9.56
N MET A 101 2.87 0.46 9.16
CA MET A 101 3.26 1.87 9.00
C MET A 101 3.90 2.46 10.27
N GLU A 102 3.24 2.29 11.43
CA GLU A 102 3.74 2.82 12.70
C GLU A 102 5.11 2.23 13.07
N HIS A 103 5.23 0.90 12.99
CA HIS A 103 6.49 0.20 13.27
C HIS A 103 7.61 0.61 12.32
N TYR A 104 7.30 0.86 11.04
CA TYR A 104 8.27 1.30 10.06
C TYR A 104 8.86 2.67 10.41
N TYR A 105 8.01 3.67 10.66
CA TYR A 105 8.49 5.02 10.97
C TYR A 105 9.20 5.08 12.33
N GLN A 106 8.76 4.30 13.33
CA GLN A 106 9.49 4.17 14.59
C GLN A 106 10.90 3.59 14.37
N ALA A 107 11.02 2.51 13.58
CA ALA A 107 12.31 1.91 13.27
C ALA A 107 13.24 2.87 12.50
N GLN A 108 12.69 3.63 11.56
CA GLN A 108 13.43 4.62 10.78
C GLN A 108 13.97 5.76 11.68
N GLY A 109 13.14 6.31 12.57
CA GLY A 109 13.56 7.36 13.51
C GLY A 109 14.65 6.87 14.49
N ASN A 110 14.52 5.64 14.98
CA ASN A 110 15.53 5.01 15.83
C ASN A 110 16.87 4.85 15.10
N TRP A 111 16.84 4.41 13.83
CA TRP A 111 18.04 4.26 13.00
C TRP A 111 18.76 5.59 12.77
N LEU A 112 18.04 6.65 12.42
CA LEU A 112 18.59 8.00 12.24
C LEU A 112 19.25 8.52 13.53
N THR A 113 18.59 8.30 14.67
CA THR A 113 19.13 8.69 15.98
C THR A 113 20.43 7.94 16.30
N ALA A 114 20.48 6.64 16.03
CA ALA A 114 21.67 5.82 16.26
C ALA A 114 22.85 6.22 15.35
N GLN A 115 22.58 6.64 14.11
CA GLN A 115 23.61 7.12 13.19
C GLN A 115 24.21 8.46 13.63
N ASN A 116 23.39 9.37 14.15
CA ASN A 116 23.84 10.66 14.67
C ASN A 116 24.69 10.54 15.94
N ARG A 117 24.46 9.52 16.79
CA ARG A 117 25.28 9.25 17.99
C ARG A 117 26.67 8.68 17.68
N LYS A 118 26.89 8.20 16.45
CA LYS A 118 28.18 7.63 16.00
C LYS A 118 29.02 8.63 15.21
N ARG A 119 28.51 9.84 15.00
CA ARG A 119 29.25 10.99 14.45
C ARG A 119 29.70 11.87 15.61
#